data_AF-A0A7C5Z615-F1
#
_entry.id   AF-A0A7C5Z615-F1
#
_cell.length_a   1.000
_cell.length_b   1.000
_cell.length_c   1.000
_cell.angle_alpha   90.00
_cell.angle_beta   90.00
_cell.angle_gamma   90.00
#
_symmetry.space_group_name_H-M   'P 1'
#
loop_
_entity.id
_entity.type
_entity.pdbx_description
1 polymer ?
#
loop_
_entity_poly.entity_id
_entity_poly.type
_entity_poly.pdbx_seq_one_letter_code
_entity_poly.pdbx_strand_id
1 'polypeptide(L)'
;MESLLLFLIPASNYLVANFMFFPFITFKALSLRVLTAIGLLTVKKLTFDFKEKIFLGVFLFFISTFISTVLSISPYRAFWGNAERMEGFISLFFYLILFLILREIFKNKKDALTIFLISFIIFGIIATLDVLPAWIKDPKIRPEGIMGNGAYMGIVGMLTFFISLFCLDWKKESKDLFLKIISILGLIFGLLLLLISQTRSAFLGFLFGISLYAFLKFPKIFKILFLVFLGVFILILAIIPPEKFPLVILSRVSEILHGKIVGSSLTRLLVWKIFLNGWLERPFFGYGPESSPYIFGKFLNPRLLEIEQAIFDRAHNKYVELLATQGIFGFLSYLFLFFSLILAIIKLEKRILPSLLALFGAFFVNNFFIFDIQYTWIVFFGFCAWISSHFHKSPKEFNFILLRPALAVLMIVLSVINFFQIRLVIDNIRNPSLEKFVNSFPKVGPYDAELVVHVGSMFLKELSKMNLNEVSLFYEVVRNQYLKEKSDLRTSSLYMNLSSYIYPSLKDEEKEFVKRQIEFYIKEFPNYPHSVLVAFNYFINIKNDPRQAINYLKRKSQEFKFFEKFYPLLKENLKQSGYQDLDLELP
;
A
#
# COMPACT_ATOMS: atom_id res chain seq x y z
N MET A 1 -17.05 -26.77 6.79
CA MET A 1 -17.09 -25.39 6.27
C MET A 1 -16.05 -24.48 6.93
N GLU A 2 -16.09 -24.21 8.25
CA GLU A 2 -15.11 -23.32 8.90
C GLU A 2 -13.65 -23.74 8.75
N SER A 3 -13.33 -25.04 8.87
CA SER A 3 -11.96 -25.54 8.65
C SER A 3 -11.45 -25.24 7.24
N LEU A 4 -12.32 -25.36 6.23
CA LEU A 4 -12.00 -25.00 4.85
C LEU A 4 -11.78 -23.49 4.71
N LEU A 5 -12.60 -22.66 5.36
CA LEU A 5 -12.43 -21.21 5.35
C LEU A 5 -11.11 -20.77 5.99
N LEU A 6 -10.75 -21.34 7.14
CA LEU A 6 -9.48 -21.07 7.81
C LEU A 6 -8.27 -21.38 6.92
N PHE A 7 -8.39 -22.40 6.07
CA PHE A 7 -7.38 -22.70 5.07
C PHE A 7 -7.43 -21.73 3.87
N LEU A 8 -8.62 -21.44 3.34
CA LEU A 8 -8.81 -20.60 2.16
C LEU A 8 -8.47 -19.13 2.38
N ILE A 9 -8.64 -18.59 3.60
CA ILE A 9 -8.37 -17.18 3.89
C ILE A 9 -6.89 -16.82 3.63
N PRO A 10 -5.88 -17.49 4.22
CA PRO A 10 -4.49 -17.23 3.86
C PRO A 10 -4.20 -17.62 2.40
N ALA A 11 -4.79 -18.72 1.91
CA ALA A 11 -4.62 -19.19 0.53
C ALA A 11 -5.18 -18.22 -0.53
N SER A 12 -6.03 -17.26 -0.16
CA SER A 12 -6.45 -16.19 -1.08
C SER A 12 -5.26 -15.41 -1.66
N ASN A 13 -4.10 -15.43 -0.98
CA ASN A 13 -2.88 -14.80 -1.46
C ASN A 13 -2.25 -15.50 -2.68
N TYR A 14 -2.63 -16.75 -2.99
CA TYR A 14 -2.19 -17.46 -4.20
C TYR A 14 -2.82 -16.94 -5.49
N LEU A 15 -3.95 -16.25 -5.38
CA LEU A 15 -4.77 -15.93 -6.55
C LEU A 15 -4.11 -14.83 -7.38
N VAL A 16 -3.53 -15.19 -8.52
CA VAL A 16 -2.99 -14.26 -9.52
C VAL A 16 -3.92 -14.25 -10.73
N ALA A 17 -4.38 -13.07 -11.14
CA ALA A 17 -5.35 -12.93 -12.21
C ALA A 17 -4.87 -11.95 -13.29
N ASN A 18 -4.17 -12.47 -14.31
CA ASN A 18 -3.63 -11.68 -15.43
C ASN A 18 -4.71 -10.96 -16.28
N PHE A 19 -5.97 -11.34 -16.10
CA PHE A 19 -7.10 -10.64 -16.71
C PHE A 19 -7.58 -9.42 -15.90
N MET A 20 -6.99 -9.14 -14.73
CA MET A 20 -7.28 -7.96 -13.92
C MET A 20 -6.23 -6.87 -14.13
N PHE A 21 -6.58 -5.62 -13.79
CA PHE A 21 -5.72 -4.45 -13.96
C PHE A 21 -4.43 -4.60 -13.14
N PHE A 22 -4.58 -5.04 -11.88
CA PHE A 22 -3.46 -5.37 -10.99
C PHE A 22 -3.52 -6.86 -10.66
N PRO A 23 -2.84 -7.73 -11.45
CA PRO A 23 -2.96 -9.18 -11.35
C PRO A 23 -2.66 -9.76 -9.97
N PHE A 24 -1.80 -9.07 -9.23
CA PHE A 24 -1.29 -9.51 -7.93
C PHE A 24 -2.06 -8.96 -6.73
N ILE A 25 -3.06 -8.09 -6.93
CA ILE A 25 -3.74 -7.37 -5.83
C ILE A 25 -5.25 -7.50 -5.92
N THR A 26 -5.85 -6.99 -7.00
CA THR A 26 -7.30 -6.81 -7.12
C THR A 26 -8.09 -8.09 -6.83
N PHE A 27 -7.73 -9.19 -7.51
CA PHE A 27 -8.50 -10.44 -7.39
C PHE A 27 -8.32 -11.10 -6.02
N LYS A 28 -7.14 -10.96 -5.39
CA LYS A 28 -6.88 -11.44 -4.02
C LYS A 28 -7.76 -10.72 -3.00
N ALA A 29 -7.87 -9.39 -3.14
CA ALA A 29 -8.68 -8.57 -2.25
C ALA A 29 -10.17 -8.89 -2.37
N LEU A 30 -10.70 -8.96 -3.60
CA LEU A 30 -12.10 -9.32 -3.84
C LEU A 30 -12.43 -10.74 -3.37
N SER A 31 -11.51 -11.69 -3.59
CA SER A 31 -11.69 -13.07 -3.11
C SER A 31 -11.70 -13.14 -1.59
N LEU A 32 -10.82 -12.41 -0.90
CA LEU A 32 -10.83 -12.33 0.56
C LEU A 32 -12.13 -11.73 1.09
N ARG A 33 -12.66 -10.70 0.42
CA ARG A 33 -13.96 -10.11 0.79
C ARG A 33 -15.09 -11.15 0.70
N VAL A 34 -15.15 -11.93 -0.37
CA VAL A 34 -16.11 -13.03 -0.55
C VAL A 34 -15.92 -14.10 0.52
N LEU A 35 -14.68 -14.54 0.79
CA LEU A 35 -14.39 -15.53 1.83
C LEU A 35 -14.80 -15.05 3.23
N THR A 36 -14.61 -13.76 3.52
CA THR A 36 -15.05 -13.13 4.77
C THR A 36 -16.58 -13.15 4.88
N ALA A 37 -17.30 -12.84 3.79
CA ALA A 37 -18.76 -12.91 3.75
C ALA A 37 -19.27 -14.36 3.98
N ILE A 38 -18.61 -15.36 3.39
CA ILE A 38 -18.93 -16.77 3.62
C ILE A 38 -18.63 -17.16 5.07
N GLY A 39 -17.53 -16.67 5.66
CA GLY A 39 -17.22 -16.86 7.07
C GLY A 39 -18.24 -16.24 8.02
N LEU A 40 -18.87 -15.13 7.64
CA LEU A 40 -19.95 -14.55 8.43
C LEU A 40 -21.14 -15.51 8.58
N LEU A 41 -21.39 -16.37 7.59
CA LEU A 41 -22.47 -17.36 7.63
C LEU A 41 -22.17 -18.54 8.56
N THR A 42 -20.90 -18.80 8.89
CA THR A 42 -20.54 -19.91 9.77
C THR A 42 -20.68 -19.58 11.25
N VAL A 43 -20.60 -18.29 11.60
CA VAL A 43 -20.79 -17.82 12.97
C VAL A 43 -22.26 -17.45 13.23
N LYS A 44 -22.77 -17.80 14.42
CA LYS A 44 -24.15 -17.49 14.84
C LYS A 44 -24.25 -16.22 15.70
N LYS A 45 -23.17 -15.89 16.40
CA LYS A 45 -23.08 -14.78 17.35
C LYS A 45 -21.73 -14.10 17.17
N LEU A 46 -21.65 -12.82 17.48
CA LEU A 46 -20.39 -12.08 17.62
C LEU A 46 -20.27 -11.59 19.05
N THR A 47 -19.08 -11.71 19.65
CA THR A 47 -18.79 -11.19 20.98
C THR A 47 -18.06 -9.85 20.92
N PHE A 48 -18.61 -8.86 21.61
CA PHE A 48 -18.02 -7.53 21.77
C PHE A 48 -17.51 -7.37 23.20
N ASP A 49 -16.20 -7.16 23.39
CA ASP A 49 -15.60 -7.04 24.71
C ASP A 49 -14.66 -5.83 24.81
N PHE A 50 -15.24 -4.65 25.00
CA PHE A 50 -14.48 -3.39 25.10
C PHE A 50 -13.61 -3.26 26.37
N LYS A 51 -13.70 -4.21 27.33
CA LYS A 51 -12.78 -4.26 28.49
C LYS A 51 -11.50 -5.05 28.17
N GLU A 52 -11.50 -5.83 27.09
CA GLU A 52 -10.35 -6.52 26.54
C GLU A 52 -9.56 -5.55 25.66
N LYS A 53 -8.24 -5.43 25.89
CA LYS A 53 -7.43 -4.35 25.34
C LYS A 53 -7.14 -4.52 23.84
N ILE A 54 -6.96 -5.75 23.36
CA ILE A 54 -6.79 -6.03 21.93
C ILE A 54 -8.08 -5.66 21.20
N PHE A 55 -9.23 -6.15 21.66
CA PHE A 55 -10.53 -5.83 21.07
C PHE A 55 -10.78 -4.32 21.03
N LEU A 56 -10.54 -3.62 22.15
CA LEU A 56 -10.63 -2.16 22.21
C LEU A 56 -9.66 -1.50 21.21
N GLY A 57 -8.41 -1.96 21.12
CA GLY A 57 -7.42 -1.42 20.21
C GLY A 57 -7.77 -1.61 18.74
N VAL A 58 -8.27 -2.79 18.37
CA VAL A 58 -8.78 -3.07 17.02
C VAL A 58 -9.92 -2.10 16.72
N PHE A 59 -10.90 -1.97 17.63
CA PHE A 59 -12.04 -1.08 17.40
C PHE A 59 -11.63 0.39 17.28
N LEU A 60 -10.73 0.89 18.16
CA LEU A 60 -10.22 2.25 18.10
C LEU A 60 -9.48 2.52 16.78
N PHE A 61 -8.69 1.57 16.28
CA PHE A 61 -8.02 1.68 15.00
C PHE A 61 -9.00 1.85 13.84
N PHE A 62 -10.06 1.03 13.80
CA PHE A 62 -11.09 1.13 12.76
C PHE A 62 -11.97 2.39 12.88
N ILE A 63 -12.29 2.83 14.10
CA ILE A 63 -12.99 4.10 14.33
C ILE A 63 -12.13 5.28 13.88
N SER A 64 -10.84 5.29 14.22
CA SER A 64 -9.92 6.33 13.75
C SER A 64 -9.83 6.35 12.23
N THR A 65 -9.76 5.18 11.60
CA THR A 65 -9.77 5.06 10.14
C THR A 65 -11.07 5.62 9.54
N PHE A 66 -12.23 5.27 10.11
CA PHE A 66 -13.54 5.76 9.67
C PHE A 66 -13.64 7.29 9.77
N ILE A 67 -13.26 7.87 10.91
CA ILE A 67 -13.28 9.33 11.10
C ILE A 67 -12.35 10.01 10.10
N SER A 68 -11.15 9.47 9.88
CA SER A 68 -10.19 10.00 8.90
C SER A 68 -10.71 9.88 7.47
N THR A 69 -11.50 8.86 7.15
CA THR A 69 -12.19 8.73 5.85
C THR A 69 -13.24 9.82 5.67
N VAL A 70 -14.09 10.07 6.68
CA VAL A 70 -15.12 11.11 6.61
C VAL A 70 -14.51 12.50 6.49
N LEU A 71 -13.43 12.76 7.23
CA LEU A 71 -12.71 14.05 7.24
C LEU A 71 -11.65 14.19 6.13
N SER A 72 -11.55 13.21 5.24
CA SER A 72 -10.56 13.19 4.17
C SER A 72 -10.75 14.36 3.20
N ILE A 73 -9.66 14.76 2.53
CA ILE A 73 -9.73 15.66 1.38
C ILE A 73 -10.49 15.05 0.18
N SER A 74 -10.63 13.71 0.15
CA SER A 74 -11.50 13.00 -0.79
C SER A 74 -12.17 11.82 -0.07
N PRO A 75 -13.32 12.05 0.58
CA PRO A 75 -14.02 11.00 1.31
C PRO A 75 -14.43 9.83 0.41
N TYR A 76 -14.75 10.11 -0.86
CA TYR A 76 -15.08 9.08 -1.84
C TYR A 76 -13.89 8.14 -2.10
N ARG A 77 -12.71 8.69 -2.38
CA ARG A 77 -11.49 7.90 -2.58
C ARG A 77 -11.07 7.17 -1.30
N ALA A 78 -11.13 7.84 -0.16
CA ALA A 78 -10.78 7.25 1.12
C ALA A 78 -11.72 6.09 1.53
N PHE A 79 -12.99 6.15 1.12
CA PHE A 79 -13.97 5.10 1.39
C PHE A 79 -13.74 3.87 0.51
N TRP A 80 -13.63 4.05 -0.80
CA TRP A 80 -13.54 2.94 -1.77
C TRP A 80 -12.13 2.42 -1.99
N GLY A 81 -11.14 3.31 -1.95
CA GLY A 81 -9.77 3.07 -2.39
C GLY A 81 -9.62 3.05 -3.89
N ASN A 82 -8.50 2.52 -4.36
CA ASN A 82 -8.21 2.35 -5.78
C ASN A 82 -8.06 0.86 -6.16
N ALA A 83 -8.03 0.57 -7.47
CA ALA A 83 -7.83 -0.79 -7.95
C ALA A 83 -6.42 -1.35 -7.66
N GLU A 84 -5.44 -0.46 -7.49
CA GLU A 84 -4.02 -0.78 -7.28
C GLU A 84 -3.77 -1.41 -5.94
N ARG A 85 -4.37 -0.87 -4.88
CA ARG A 85 -4.10 -1.28 -3.49
C ARG A 85 -5.28 -1.97 -2.86
N MET A 86 -6.51 -1.59 -3.25
CA MET A 86 -7.73 -2.08 -2.59
C MET A 86 -7.68 -1.85 -1.08
N GLU A 87 -7.19 -0.70 -0.60
CA GLU A 87 -7.01 -0.39 0.84
C GLU A 87 -7.90 0.77 1.33
N GLY A 88 -8.97 1.11 0.60
CA GLY A 88 -9.99 2.02 1.12
C GLY A 88 -10.67 1.49 2.38
N PHE A 89 -11.38 2.37 3.10
CA PHE A 89 -12.08 2.00 4.34
C PHE A 89 -12.97 0.77 4.18
N ILE A 90 -13.65 0.61 3.04
CA ILE A 90 -14.49 -0.57 2.80
C ILE A 90 -13.67 -1.87 2.87
N SER A 91 -12.47 -1.92 2.27
CA SER A 91 -11.61 -3.10 2.40
C SER A 91 -11.13 -3.31 3.83
N LEU A 92 -10.72 -2.24 4.50
CA LEU A 92 -10.27 -2.29 5.88
C LEU A 92 -11.39 -2.82 6.79
N PHE A 93 -12.63 -2.39 6.57
CA PHE A 93 -13.79 -2.88 7.31
C PHE A 93 -14.03 -4.39 7.15
N PHE A 94 -13.70 -5.00 6.01
CA PHE A 94 -13.74 -6.46 5.88
C PHE A 94 -12.71 -7.15 6.79
N TYR A 95 -11.55 -6.54 7.05
CA TYR A 95 -10.60 -7.09 8.04
C TYR A 95 -11.12 -6.98 9.48
N LEU A 96 -11.91 -5.96 9.81
CA LEU A 96 -12.62 -5.89 11.09
C LEU A 96 -13.62 -7.04 11.22
N ILE A 97 -14.43 -7.28 10.18
CA ILE A 97 -15.39 -8.39 10.15
C ILE A 97 -14.64 -9.73 10.25
N LEU A 98 -13.54 -9.88 9.51
CA LEU A 98 -12.69 -11.07 9.55
C LEU A 98 -12.12 -11.31 10.96
N PHE A 99 -11.63 -10.27 11.64
CA PHE A 99 -11.19 -10.36 13.04
C PHE A 99 -12.31 -10.89 13.95
N LEU A 100 -13.53 -10.36 13.83
CA LEU A 100 -14.68 -10.79 14.63
C LEU A 100 -15.04 -12.26 14.36
N ILE A 101 -15.07 -12.68 13.09
CA ILE A 101 -15.34 -14.07 12.70
C ILE A 101 -14.25 -15.01 13.25
N LEU A 102 -12.98 -14.69 13.01
CA LEU A 102 -11.85 -15.52 13.44
C LEU A 102 -11.80 -15.65 14.96
N ARG A 103 -12.13 -14.58 15.71
CA ARG A 103 -12.17 -14.62 17.18
C ARG A 103 -13.17 -15.65 17.68
N GLU A 104 -14.37 -15.70 17.08
CA GLU A 104 -15.38 -16.71 17.42
C GLU A 104 -14.97 -18.12 17.01
N ILE A 105 -14.37 -18.29 15.83
CA ILE A 105 -13.92 -19.60 15.37
C ILE A 105 -12.80 -20.14 16.28
N PHE A 106 -11.80 -19.32 16.60
CA PHE A 106 -10.68 -19.71 17.47
C PHE A 106 -11.11 -19.97 18.92
N LYS A 107 -12.14 -19.28 19.41
CA LYS A 107 -12.74 -19.56 20.72
C LYS A 107 -13.35 -20.96 20.79
N ASN A 108 -14.05 -21.36 19.73
CA ASN A 108 -14.90 -22.55 19.77
C ASN A 108 -14.24 -23.82 19.19
N LYS A 109 -13.14 -23.69 18.44
CA LYS A 109 -12.48 -24.80 17.76
C LYS A 109 -11.01 -24.94 18.12
N LYS A 110 -10.68 -26.09 18.74
CA LYS A 110 -9.33 -26.40 19.24
C LYS A 110 -8.25 -26.36 18.15
N ASP A 111 -8.54 -26.87 16.95
CA ASP A 111 -7.54 -26.98 15.86
C ASP A 111 -7.57 -25.82 14.86
N ALA A 112 -8.43 -24.82 15.09
CA ALA A 112 -8.66 -23.75 14.12
C ALA A 112 -7.38 -22.95 13.83
N LEU A 113 -6.61 -22.58 14.87
CA LEU A 113 -5.35 -21.87 14.67
C LEU A 113 -4.34 -22.73 13.90
N THR A 114 -4.26 -24.04 14.19
CA THR A 114 -3.33 -24.94 13.50
C THR A 114 -3.61 -24.98 11.99
N ILE A 115 -4.87 -25.11 11.57
CA ILE A 115 -5.26 -25.09 10.15
C ILE A 115 -4.88 -23.76 9.49
N PHE A 116 -5.17 -22.65 10.17
CA PHE A 116 -4.87 -21.30 9.71
C PHE A 116 -3.37 -21.08 9.49
N LEU A 117 -2.53 -21.51 10.45
CA LEU A 117 -1.07 -21.37 10.35
C LEU A 117 -0.45 -22.32 9.33
N ILE A 118 -0.96 -23.56 9.20
CA ILE A 118 -0.51 -24.49 8.15
C ILE A 118 -0.71 -23.86 6.76
N SER A 119 -1.85 -23.20 6.52
CA SER A 119 -2.10 -22.50 5.26
C SER A 119 -1.06 -21.41 4.96
N PHE A 120 -0.68 -20.62 5.97
CA PHE A 120 0.41 -19.64 5.83
C PHE A 120 1.77 -20.26 5.54
N ILE A 121 2.09 -21.37 6.21
CA ILE A 121 3.37 -22.07 5.99
C ILE A 121 3.43 -22.65 4.57
N ILE A 122 2.34 -23.29 4.12
CA ILE A 122 2.23 -23.81 2.75
C ILE A 122 2.32 -22.66 1.73
N PHE A 123 1.77 -21.48 2.05
CA PHE A 123 1.92 -20.28 1.23
C PHE A 123 3.37 -19.84 1.10
N GLY A 124 4.08 -19.74 2.23
CA GLY A 124 5.51 -19.42 2.21
C GLY A 124 6.32 -20.42 1.39
N ILE A 125 6.09 -21.73 1.58
CA ILE A 125 6.80 -22.78 0.83
C ILE A 125 6.56 -22.66 -0.67
N ILE A 126 5.30 -22.55 -1.11
CA ILE A 126 4.97 -22.42 -2.54
C ILE A 126 5.52 -21.10 -3.11
N ALA A 127 5.44 -20.00 -2.36
CA ALA A 127 6.02 -18.72 -2.77
C ALA A 127 7.53 -18.84 -2.98
N THR A 128 8.25 -19.60 -2.14
CA THR A 128 9.68 -19.89 -2.36
C THR A 128 9.91 -20.73 -3.61
N LEU A 129 9.14 -21.81 -3.78
CA LEU A 129 9.29 -22.73 -4.91
C LEU A 129 9.02 -22.05 -6.26
N ASP A 130 8.11 -21.07 -6.30
CA ASP A 130 7.80 -20.25 -7.49
C ASP A 130 9.01 -19.44 -7.98
N VAL A 131 9.78 -18.85 -7.05
CA VAL A 131 10.89 -17.95 -7.41
C VAL A 131 12.27 -18.63 -7.41
N LEU A 132 12.38 -19.80 -6.80
CA LEU A 132 13.65 -20.52 -6.64
C LEU A 132 14.34 -20.83 -7.99
N PRO A 133 13.66 -21.31 -9.06
CA PRO A 133 14.31 -21.60 -10.33
C PRO A 133 14.97 -20.36 -10.96
N ALA A 134 14.28 -19.22 -10.88
CA ALA A 134 14.79 -17.96 -11.42
C ALA A 134 16.02 -17.48 -10.65
N TRP A 135 16.01 -17.60 -9.31
CA TRP A 135 17.15 -17.25 -8.47
C TRP A 135 18.34 -18.20 -8.64
N ILE A 136 18.12 -19.50 -8.84
CA ILE A 136 19.19 -20.46 -9.14
C ILE A 136 19.89 -20.10 -10.46
N LYS A 137 19.13 -19.66 -11.47
CA LYS A 137 19.67 -19.23 -12.77
C LYS A 137 20.52 -17.97 -12.65
N ASP A 138 20.08 -16.99 -11.84
CA ASP A 138 20.85 -15.79 -11.55
C ASP A 138 20.59 -15.29 -10.10
N PRO A 139 21.51 -15.56 -9.15
CA PRO A 139 21.33 -15.13 -7.77
C PRO A 139 21.28 -13.61 -7.57
N LYS A 140 21.63 -12.83 -8.60
CA LYS A 140 21.53 -11.37 -8.59
C LYS A 140 20.12 -10.88 -8.88
N ILE A 141 19.29 -11.66 -9.58
CA ILE A 141 17.91 -11.25 -9.83
C ILE A 141 17.11 -11.22 -8.54
N ARG A 142 16.16 -10.28 -8.49
CA ARG A 142 15.19 -10.15 -7.41
C ARG A 142 13.81 -10.54 -7.92
N PRO A 143 13.46 -11.84 -7.89
CA PRO A 143 12.21 -12.32 -8.45
C PRO A 143 11.00 -11.78 -7.67
N GLU A 144 9.96 -11.40 -8.39
CA GLU A 144 8.73 -10.81 -7.84
C GLU A 144 7.71 -11.86 -7.39
N GLY A 145 7.72 -13.02 -8.05
CA GLY A 145 6.89 -14.19 -7.78
C GLY A 145 5.39 -13.90 -7.77
N ILE A 146 4.63 -14.81 -7.15
CA ILE A 146 3.17 -14.70 -6.96
C ILE A 146 2.70 -13.44 -6.21
N MET A 147 3.59 -12.67 -5.58
CA MET A 147 3.25 -11.41 -4.92
C MET A 147 3.45 -10.18 -5.80
N GLY A 148 4.06 -10.31 -6.99
CA GLY A 148 4.29 -9.20 -7.91
C GLY A 148 5.26 -8.14 -7.38
N ASN A 149 6.00 -8.44 -6.31
CA ASN A 149 6.98 -7.53 -5.73
C ASN A 149 7.96 -8.28 -4.82
N GLY A 150 9.26 -8.15 -5.09
CA GLY A 150 10.30 -8.79 -4.27
C GLY A 150 10.29 -8.34 -2.80
N ALA A 151 9.82 -7.14 -2.47
CA ALA A 151 9.70 -6.68 -1.08
C ALA A 151 8.61 -7.44 -0.33
N TYR A 152 7.47 -7.70 -0.98
CA TYR A 152 6.38 -8.48 -0.42
C TYR A 152 6.80 -9.93 -0.20
N MET A 153 7.54 -10.52 -1.14
CA MET A 153 8.12 -11.86 -0.99
C MET A 153 9.05 -11.95 0.24
N GLY A 154 9.86 -10.91 0.50
CA GLY A 154 10.72 -10.87 1.68
C GLY A 154 9.94 -10.88 2.99
N ILE A 155 8.85 -10.11 3.09
CA ILE A 155 7.97 -10.12 4.26
C ILE A 155 7.31 -11.48 4.44
N VAL A 156 6.83 -12.10 3.36
CA VAL A 156 6.25 -13.45 3.38
C VAL A 156 7.26 -14.45 3.93
N GLY A 157 8.50 -14.44 3.44
CA GLY A 157 9.58 -15.31 3.93
C GLY A 157 9.85 -15.12 5.44
N MET A 158 9.98 -13.86 5.87
CA MET A 158 10.17 -13.51 7.29
C MET A 158 9.03 -14.03 8.18
N LEU A 159 7.78 -13.74 7.81
CA LEU A 159 6.63 -14.16 8.60
C LEU A 159 6.43 -15.69 8.58
N THR A 160 6.67 -16.34 7.44
CA THR A 160 6.65 -17.81 7.33
C THR A 160 7.64 -18.45 8.29
N PHE A 161 8.86 -17.91 8.38
CA PHE A 161 9.87 -18.37 9.32
C PHE A 161 9.36 -18.27 10.77
N PHE A 162 8.92 -17.10 11.22
CA PHE A 162 8.51 -16.92 12.61
C PHE A 162 7.19 -17.63 12.97
N ILE A 163 6.24 -17.74 12.04
CA ILE A 163 5.04 -18.57 12.20
C ILE A 163 5.43 -20.03 12.41
N SER A 164 6.37 -20.54 11.60
CA SER A 164 6.87 -21.90 11.74
C SER A 164 7.60 -22.14 13.06
N LEU A 165 8.41 -21.16 13.49
CA LEU A 165 9.07 -21.18 14.79
C LEU A 165 8.07 -21.22 15.95
N PHE A 166 7.00 -20.43 15.85
CA PHE A 166 5.90 -20.45 16.80
C PHE A 166 5.20 -21.82 16.84
N CYS A 167 4.88 -22.42 15.69
CA CYS A 167 4.27 -23.75 15.66
C CYS A 167 5.13 -24.83 16.36
N LEU A 168 6.45 -24.79 16.18
CA LEU A 168 7.39 -25.72 16.84
C LEU A 168 7.44 -25.51 18.36
N ASP A 169 7.42 -24.26 18.83
CA ASP A 169 7.35 -23.96 20.26
C ASP A 169 6.01 -24.38 20.86
N TRP A 170 4.91 -24.05 20.19
CA TRP A 170 3.56 -24.29 20.67
C TRP A 170 3.23 -25.79 20.76
N LYS A 171 3.68 -26.57 19.78
CA LYS A 171 3.37 -28.01 19.68
C LYS A 171 4.60 -28.89 19.94
N LYS A 172 5.57 -28.38 20.72
CA LYS A 172 6.81 -29.08 21.06
C LYS A 172 6.59 -30.51 21.56
N GLU A 173 5.66 -30.66 22.51
CA GLU A 173 5.30 -31.93 23.16
C GLU A 173 4.26 -32.76 22.37
N SER A 174 3.70 -32.20 21.30
CA SER A 174 2.71 -32.90 20.46
C SER A 174 3.35 -34.05 19.69
N LYS A 175 2.60 -35.15 19.52
CA LYS A 175 2.96 -36.25 18.60
C LYS A 175 2.60 -35.96 17.13
N ASP A 176 2.05 -34.79 16.85
CA ASP A 176 1.70 -34.34 15.49
C ASP A 176 2.97 -34.15 14.65
N LEU A 177 3.36 -35.22 13.96
CA LEU A 177 4.53 -35.27 13.10
C LEU A 177 4.35 -34.39 11.87
N PHE A 178 3.13 -34.30 11.32
CA PHE A 178 2.85 -33.50 10.14
C PHE A 178 3.11 -32.01 10.42
N LEU A 179 2.57 -31.48 11.51
CA LEU A 179 2.79 -30.09 11.89
C LEU A 179 4.28 -29.79 12.16
N LYS A 180 5.01 -30.73 12.75
CA LYS A 180 6.46 -30.58 12.97
C LYS A 180 7.22 -30.53 11.66
N ILE A 181 6.96 -31.47 10.74
CA ILE A 181 7.61 -31.51 9.42
C ILE A 181 7.31 -30.24 8.65
N ILE A 182 6.04 -29.86 8.51
CA ILE A 182 5.67 -28.67 7.73
C ILE A 182 6.26 -27.39 8.34
N SER A 183 6.36 -27.30 9.67
CA SER A 183 7.02 -26.15 10.33
C SER A 183 8.54 -26.15 10.11
N ILE A 184 9.21 -27.30 10.10
CA ILE A 184 10.64 -27.37 9.75
C ILE A 184 10.85 -26.92 8.29
N LEU A 185 10.01 -27.39 7.37
CA LEU A 185 10.03 -26.92 5.98
C LEU A 185 9.76 -25.42 5.92
N GLY A 186 8.81 -24.91 6.68
CA GLY A 186 8.50 -23.49 6.77
C GLY A 186 9.66 -22.62 7.28
N LEU A 187 10.46 -23.11 8.23
CA LEU A 187 11.70 -22.43 8.63
C LEU A 187 12.70 -22.35 7.48
N ILE A 188 12.92 -23.48 6.79
CA ILE A 188 13.90 -23.56 5.69
C ILE A 188 13.46 -22.68 4.53
N PHE A 189 12.25 -22.90 4.01
CA PHE A 189 11.73 -22.17 2.86
C PHE A 189 11.44 -20.70 3.17
N GLY A 190 11.03 -20.36 4.39
CA GLY A 190 10.87 -18.97 4.83
C GLY A 190 12.19 -18.22 4.85
N LEU A 191 13.25 -18.84 5.37
CA LEU A 191 14.61 -18.25 5.34
C LEU A 191 15.14 -18.14 3.91
N LEU A 192 14.96 -19.18 3.09
CA LEU A 192 15.37 -19.14 1.68
C LEU A 192 14.66 -18.00 0.94
N LEU A 193 13.34 -17.86 1.09
CA LEU A 193 12.59 -16.78 0.44
C LEU A 193 13.03 -15.40 0.91
N LEU A 194 13.30 -15.24 2.21
CA LEU A 194 13.85 -14.00 2.76
C LEU A 194 15.15 -13.62 2.04
N LEU A 195 16.07 -14.56 1.86
CA LEU A 195 17.35 -14.33 1.19
C LEU A 195 17.17 -14.04 -0.31
N ILE A 196 16.36 -14.84 -1.01
CA ILE A 196 16.04 -14.67 -2.44
C ILE A 196 15.42 -13.29 -2.71
N SER A 197 14.59 -12.80 -1.79
CA SER A 197 13.91 -11.51 -1.92
C SER A 197 14.86 -10.31 -1.94
N GLN A 198 16.09 -10.48 -1.42
CA GLN A 198 17.08 -9.43 -1.22
C GLN A 198 16.52 -8.17 -0.53
N THR A 199 15.51 -8.32 0.33
CA THR A 199 14.77 -7.21 0.94
C THR A 199 15.34 -6.83 2.30
N ARG A 200 15.99 -5.66 2.35
CA ARG A 200 16.63 -5.12 3.56
C ARG A 200 15.68 -4.99 4.76
N SER A 201 14.45 -4.52 4.57
CA SER A 201 13.50 -4.31 5.67
C SER A 201 13.14 -5.63 6.37
N ALA A 202 12.80 -6.65 5.57
CA ALA A 202 12.48 -7.99 6.06
C ALA A 202 13.70 -8.64 6.73
N PHE A 203 14.91 -8.43 6.19
CA PHE A 203 16.13 -8.96 6.78
C PHE A 203 16.46 -8.31 8.13
N LEU A 204 16.32 -6.99 8.26
CA LEU A 204 16.51 -6.29 9.55
C LEU A 204 15.44 -6.70 10.57
N GLY A 205 14.19 -6.84 10.15
CA GLY A 205 13.12 -7.42 10.98
C GLY A 205 13.45 -8.83 11.43
N PHE A 206 13.93 -9.69 10.52
CA PHE A 206 14.38 -11.04 10.83
C PHE A 206 15.53 -11.05 11.86
N LEU A 207 16.58 -10.25 11.66
CA LEU A 207 17.70 -10.17 12.59
C LEU A 207 17.23 -9.72 13.98
N PHE A 208 16.35 -8.72 14.06
CA PHE A 208 15.79 -8.29 15.33
C PHE A 208 14.97 -9.41 15.99
N GLY A 209 14.06 -10.05 15.24
CA GLY A 209 13.21 -11.12 15.76
C GLY A 209 13.99 -12.34 16.23
N ILE A 210 14.98 -12.82 15.47
CA ILE A 210 15.78 -13.98 15.86
C ILE A 210 16.69 -13.65 17.06
N SER A 211 17.18 -12.41 17.15
CA SER A 211 17.93 -11.92 18.31
C SER A 211 17.05 -11.89 19.56
N LEU A 212 15.82 -11.39 19.44
CA LEU A 212 14.86 -11.37 20.52
C LEU A 212 14.46 -12.79 20.94
N TYR A 213 14.23 -13.69 19.99
CA TYR A 213 13.97 -15.10 20.25
C TYR A 213 15.13 -15.73 21.04
N ALA A 214 16.37 -15.57 20.56
CA ALA A 214 17.54 -16.14 21.19
C ALA A 214 17.75 -15.60 22.62
N PHE A 215 17.56 -14.29 22.80
CA PHE A 215 17.66 -13.63 24.10
C PHE A 215 16.60 -14.11 25.10
N LEU A 216 15.40 -14.48 24.64
CA LEU A 216 14.33 -14.95 25.52
C LEU A 216 14.37 -16.47 25.76
N LYS A 217 14.84 -17.25 24.79
CA LYS A 217 14.79 -18.72 24.83
C LYS A 217 15.98 -19.37 25.50
N PHE A 218 17.20 -18.90 25.22
CA PHE A 218 18.42 -19.61 25.57
C PHE A 218 19.04 -19.11 26.89
N PRO A 219 19.85 -19.94 27.59
CA PRO A 219 20.52 -19.49 28.80
C PRO A 219 21.64 -18.49 28.50
N LYS A 220 22.11 -17.79 29.55
CA LYS A 220 23.02 -16.62 29.46
C LYS A 220 24.23 -16.85 28.55
N ILE A 221 24.83 -18.05 28.58
CA ILE A 221 26.01 -18.38 27.76
C ILE A 221 25.72 -18.28 26.25
N PHE A 222 24.60 -18.83 25.77
CA PHE A 222 24.24 -18.76 24.35
C PHE A 222 23.81 -17.35 23.93
N LYS A 223 23.25 -16.55 24.86
CA LYS A 223 22.98 -15.13 24.58
C LYS A 223 24.27 -14.37 24.33
N ILE A 224 25.29 -14.58 25.18
CA ILE A 224 26.61 -13.97 25.02
C ILE A 224 27.23 -14.43 23.70
N LEU A 225 27.26 -15.74 23.42
CA LEU A 225 27.79 -16.28 22.16
C LEU A 225 27.07 -15.72 20.93
N PHE A 226 25.74 -15.59 21.00
CA PHE A 226 24.94 -15.00 19.93
C PHE A 226 25.22 -13.51 19.75
N LEU A 227 25.34 -12.73 20.82
CA LEU A 227 25.69 -11.30 20.75
C LEU A 227 27.10 -11.09 20.23
N VAL A 228 28.05 -11.95 20.63
CA VAL A 228 29.41 -11.95 20.08
C VAL A 228 29.37 -12.28 18.59
N PHE A 229 28.66 -13.34 18.19
CA PHE A 229 28.47 -13.68 16.77
C PHE A 229 27.85 -12.54 15.98
N LEU A 230 26.78 -11.91 16.49
CA LEU A 230 26.12 -10.79 15.83
C LEU A 230 27.05 -9.57 15.74
N GLY A 231 27.80 -9.27 16.79
CA GLY A 231 28.81 -8.21 16.80
C GLY A 231 29.92 -8.46 15.79
N VAL A 232 30.46 -9.67 15.73
CA VAL A 232 31.44 -10.09 14.72
C VAL A 232 30.85 -10.03 13.32
N PHE A 233 29.62 -10.48 13.13
CA PHE A 233 28.93 -10.43 11.84
C PHE A 233 28.72 -8.99 11.35
N ILE A 234 28.27 -8.09 12.22
CA ILE A 234 28.12 -6.65 11.90
C ILE A 234 29.49 -6.04 11.60
N LEU A 235 30.52 -6.38 12.38
CA LEU A 235 31.89 -5.91 12.16
C LEU A 235 32.42 -6.37 10.80
N ILE A 236 32.18 -7.63 10.42
CA ILE A 236 32.52 -8.16 9.08
C ILE A 236 31.81 -7.35 7.99
N LEU A 237 30.51 -7.08 8.14
CA LEU A 237 29.75 -6.27 7.20
C LEU A 237 30.23 -4.80 7.12
N ALA A 238 30.82 -4.28 8.20
CA ALA A 238 31.34 -2.91 8.28
C ALA A 238 32.79 -2.77 7.76
N ILE A 239 33.58 -3.85 7.75
CA ILE A 239 34.99 -3.83 7.30
C ILE A 239 35.11 -4.27 5.84
N ILE A 240 34.38 -5.31 5.43
CA ILE A 240 34.49 -5.85 4.08
C ILE A 240 33.73 -4.94 3.11
N PRO A 241 34.34 -4.49 2.00
CA PRO A 241 33.65 -3.68 1.01
C PRO A 241 32.38 -4.37 0.48
N PRO A 242 31.25 -3.65 0.30
CA PRO A 242 29.98 -4.23 -0.09
C PRO A 242 30.03 -5.12 -1.34
N GLU A 243 30.83 -4.73 -2.34
CA GLU A 243 31.01 -5.44 -3.61
C GLU A 243 31.67 -6.83 -3.47
N LYS A 244 32.32 -7.12 -2.34
CA LYS A 244 32.96 -8.42 -2.08
C LYS A 244 32.02 -9.46 -1.46
N PHE A 245 30.80 -9.07 -1.08
CA PHE A 245 29.84 -10.03 -0.52
C PHE A 245 29.17 -10.87 -1.61
N PRO A 246 29.23 -12.22 -1.53
CA PRO A 246 28.64 -13.09 -2.56
C PRO A 246 27.11 -13.05 -2.54
N LEU A 247 26.50 -12.80 -1.38
CA LEU A 247 25.05 -12.65 -1.24
C LEU A 247 24.67 -11.17 -1.36
N VAL A 248 23.81 -10.86 -2.34
CA VAL A 248 23.39 -9.47 -2.61
C VAL A 248 22.74 -8.82 -1.38
N ILE A 249 21.97 -9.57 -0.58
CA ILE A 249 21.37 -9.03 0.65
C ILE A 249 22.44 -8.51 1.63
N LEU A 250 23.58 -9.20 1.76
CA LEU A 250 24.68 -8.77 2.64
C LEU A 250 25.38 -7.54 2.08
N SER A 251 25.61 -7.51 0.77
CA SER A 251 26.14 -6.34 0.06
C SER A 251 25.28 -5.09 0.35
N ARG A 252 23.96 -5.21 0.18
CA ARG A 252 23.00 -4.11 0.41
C ARG A 252 22.91 -3.64 1.86
N VAL A 253 23.17 -4.51 2.83
CA VAL A 253 23.25 -4.13 4.25
C VAL A 253 24.59 -3.48 4.56
N SER A 254 25.69 -4.01 4.02
CA SER A 254 27.04 -3.47 4.15
C SER A 254 27.14 -2.05 3.58
N GLU A 255 26.47 -1.74 2.46
CA GLU A 255 26.39 -0.37 1.90
C GLU A 255 25.93 0.66 2.93
N ILE A 256 24.94 0.30 3.77
CA ILE A 256 24.41 1.20 4.81
C ILE A 256 25.47 1.46 5.87
N LEU A 257 26.20 0.42 6.31
CA LEU A 257 27.23 0.53 7.34
C LEU A 257 28.44 1.35 6.87
N HIS A 258 28.74 1.34 5.56
CA HIS A 258 29.78 2.16 4.95
C HIS A 258 29.35 3.61 4.67
N GLY A 259 28.21 4.05 5.21
CA GLY A 259 27.72 5.41 5.03
C GLY A 259 27.29 5.74 3.60
N LYS A 260 27.18 4.74 2.71
CA LYS A 260 26.62 4.91 1.36
C LYS A 260 25.09 5.01 1.47
N ILE A 261 24.60 6.14 1.99
CA ILE A 261 23.19 6.51 1.89
C ILE A 261 22.92 6.99 0.46
N VAL A 262 22.89 6.04 -0.47
CA VAL A 262 22.71 6.28 -1.91
C VAL A 262 21.44 5.58 -2.37
N GLY A 263 20.79 6.12 -3.41
CA GLY A 263 19.57 5.58 -4.01
C GLY A 263 18.43 5.47 -2.98
N SER A 264 17.84 4.28 -2.89
CA SER A 264 16.60 3.99 -2.15
C SER A 264 16.59 4.41 -0.67
N SER A 265 17.73 4.47 0.03
CA SER A 265 17.77 4.93 1.44
C SER A 265 17.61 6.45 1.54
N LEU A 266 18.24 7.21 0.65
CA LEU A 266 18.08 8.67 0.56
C LEU A 266 16.66 9.04 0.10
N THR A 267 16.15 8.31 -0.91
CA THR A 267 14.75 8.41 -1.37
C THR A 267 13.78 8.34 -0.19
N ARG A 268 13.92 7.32 0.67
CA ARG A 268 13.02 7.12 1.82
C ARG A 268 13.05 8.27 2.82
N LEU A 269 14.22 8.82 3.14
CA LEU A 269 14.33 9.95 4.06
C LEU A 269 13.60 11.20 3.51
N LEU A 270 13.75 11.47 2.21
CA LEU A 270 13.04 12.55 1.54
C LEU A 270 11.53 12.30 1.52
N VAL A 271 11.11 11.08 1.17
CA VAL A 271 9.70 10.66 1.20
C VAL A 271 9.11 10.82 2.60
N TRP A 272 9.80 10.37 3.66
CA TRP A 272 9.30 10.54 5.03
C TRP A 272 9.12 12.01 5.39
N LYS A 273 10.03 12.88 4.98
CA LYS A 273 9.90 14.33 5.20
C LYS A 273 8.66 14.91 4.50
N ILE A 274 8.38 14.48 3.26
CA ILE A 274 7.18 14.87 2.51
C ILE A 274 5.90 14.50 3.30
N PHE A 275 5.81 13.26 3.76
CA PHE A 275 4.62 12.79 4.50
C PHE A 275 4.52 13.39 5.92
N LEU A 276 5.64 13.63 6.60
CA LEU A 276 5.66 14.33 7.88
C LEU A 276 5.20 15.79 7.74
N ASN A 277 5.57 16.48 6.66
CA ASN A 277 5.01 17.81 6.36
C ASN A 277 3.48 17.75 6.18
N GLY A 278 2.98 16.70 5.52
CA GLY A 278 1.55 16.43 5.44
C GLY A 278 0.89 16.26 6.80
N TRP A 279 1.52 15.48 7.69
CA TRP A 279 1.04 15.35 9.07
C TRP A 279 1.03 16.71 9.81
N LEU A 280 2.07 17.52 9.69
CA LEU A 280 2.15 18.83 10.35
C LEU A 280 1.03 19.79 9.92
N GLU A 281 0.55 19.70 8.67
CA GLU A 281 -0.60 20.48 8.21
C GLU A 281 -1.94 19.97 8.78
N ARG A 282 -2.08 18.65 8.98
CA ARG A 282 -3.31 18.02 9.48
C ARG A 282 -3.03 17.03 10.63
N PRO A 283 -2.64 17.52 11.82
CA PRO A 283 -2.04 16.66 12.85
C PRO A 283 -2.98 15.66 13.51
N PHE A 284 -4.29 15.93 13.55
CA PHE A 284 -5.26 15.14 14.33
C PHE A 284 -5.78 13.91 13.58
N PHE A 285 -6.34 14.12 12.39
CA PHE A 285 -6.97 13.06 11.57
C PHE A 285 -6.30 12.87 10.19
N GLY A 286 -5.21 13.60 9.92
CA GLY A 286 -4.48 13.48 8.66
C GLY A 286 -5.30 13.90 7.44
N TYR A 287 -4.85 13.43 6.28
CA TYR A 287 -5.49 13.68 4.98
C TYR A 287 -6.55 12.64 4.58
N GLY A 288 -6.69 11.57 5.37
CA GLY A 288 -7.53 10.40 5.10
C GLY A 288 -6.79 9.25 4.43
N PRO A 289 -7.31 8.01 4.51
CA PRO A 289 -6.79 6.87 3.75
C PRO A 289 -6.73 7.16 2.24
N GLU A 290 -5.79 6.54 1.54
CA GLU A 290 -5.65 6.61 0.07
C GLU A 290 -5.32 8.02 -0.50
N SER A 291 -5.07 9.01 0.36
CA SER A 291 -4.69 10.37 -0.05
C SER A 291 -3.19 10.57 -0.27
N SER A 292 -2.38 9.53 -0.08
CA SER A 292 -0.92 9.61 -0.14
C SER A 292 -0.36 10.25 -1.42
N PRO A 293 -0.88 9.98 -2.63
CA PRO A 293 -0.43 10.68 -3.84
C PRO A 293 -0.64 12.20 -3.79
N TYR A 294 -1.72 12.67 -3.15
CA TYR A 294 -1.96 14.11 -2.97
C TYR A 294 -0.89 14.73 -2.06
N ILE A 295 -0.62 14.09 -0.91
CA ILE A 295 0.40 14.53 0.04
C ILE A 295 1.76 14.60 -0.67
N PHE A 296 2.08 13.56 -1.45
CA PHE A 296 3.30 13.50 -2.24
C PHE A 296 3.41 14.69 -3.18
N GLY A 297 2.39 14.96 -4.00
CA GLY A 297 2.43 16.07 -4.95
C GLY A 297 2.49 17.45 -4.30
N LYS A 298 1.76 17.67 -3.20
CA LYS A 298 1.70 18.95 -2.48
C LYS A 298 3.04 19.33 -1.87
N PHE A 299 3.70 18.35 -1.22
CA PHE A 299 4.92 18.59 -0.46
C PHE A 299 6.19 18.12 -1.17
N LEU A 300 6.10 17.79 -2.46
CA LEU A 300 7.22 17.27 -3.23
C LEU A 300 8.43 18.21 -3.16
N ASN A 301 9.58 17.66 -2.78
CA ASN A 301 10.88 18.27 -3.04
C ASN A 301 11.43 17.69 -4.35
N PRO A 302 11.59 18.49 -5.43
CA PRO A 302 12.04 18.00 -6.74
C PRO A 302 13.41 17.32 -6.73
N ARG A 303 14.26 17.58 -5.73
CA ARG A 303 15.53 16.85 -5.54
C ARG A 303 15.32 15.33 -5.44
N LEU A 304 14.18 14.88 -4.95
CA LEU A 304 13.82 13.47 -4.94
C LEU A 304 13.82 12.88 -6.36
N LEU A 305 13.29 13.62 -7.34
CA LEU A 305 13.16 13.17 -8.72
C LEU A 305 14.48 13.18 -9.50
N GLU A 306 15.53 13.79 -8.96
CA GLU A 306 16.91 13.67 -9.46
C GLU A 306 17.55 12.33 -9.04
N ILE A 307 17.06 11.73 -7.95
CA ILE A 307 17.54 10.44 -7.41
C ILE A 307 16.69 9.29 -7.95
N GLU A 308 15.37 9.45 -7.90
CA GLU A 308 14.41 8.42 -8.28
C GLU A 308 13.19 9.06 -8.94
N GLN A 309 13.01 8.81 -10.23
CA GLN A 309 11.90 9.34 -11.03
C GLN A 309 10.62 8.52 -10.81
N ALA A 310 10.16 8.44 -9.56
CA ALA A 310 8.96 7.72 -9.15
C ALA A 310 7.97 8.64 -8.41
N ILE A 311 6.68 8.40 -8.63
CA ILE A 311 5.60 8.97 -7.81
C ILE A 311 5.28 7.98 -6.70
N PHE A 312 5.38 8.44 -5.45
CA PHE A 312 5.15 7.57 -4.30
C PHE A 312 3.68 7.63 -3.86
N ASP A 313 3.03 6.47 -3.81
CA ASP A 313 1.66 6.27 -3.36
C ASP A 313 1.55 5.87 -1.88
N ARG A 314 2.71 5.73 -1.21
CA ARG A 314 2.89 5.34 0.20
C ARG A 314 4.16 5.96 0.77
N ALA A 315 4.17 6.17 2.09
CA ALA A 315 5.35 6.70 2.79
C ALA A 315 6.51 5.69 2.89
N HIS A 316 6.27 4.41 2.58
CA HIS A 316 7.24 3.32 2.79
C HIS A 316 7.74 3.25 4.25
N ASN A 317 6.86 3.64 5.17
CA ASN A 317 6.99 3.55 6.62
C ASN A 317 5.57 3.63 7.17
N LYS A 318 5.10 2.54 7.78
CA LYS A 318 3.72 2.43 8.24
C LYS A 318 3.36 3.52 9.26
N TYR A 319 4.29 3.88 10.12
CA TYR A 319 4.07 4.87 11.18
C TYR A 319 3.91 6.28 10.63
N VAL A 320 4.81 6.68 9.72
CA VAL A 320 4.74 7.97 9.03
C VAL A 320 3.48 8.05 8.17
N GLU A 321 3.11 6.96 7.52
CA GLU A 321 1.87 6.88 6.74
C GLU A 321 0.63 7.07 7.61
N LEU A 322 0.55 6.41 8.78
CA LEU A 322 -0.54 6.59 9.72
C LEU A 322 -0.64 8.02 10.23
N LEU A 323 0.48 8.67 10.54
CA LEU A 323 0.49 10.08 10.92
C LEU A 323 -0.04 10.98 9.79
N ALA A 324 0.41 10.75 8.55
CA ALA A 324 0.01 11.58 7.42
C ALA A 324 -1.45 11.37 6.99
N THR A 325 -1.96 10.14 7.07
CA THR A 325 -3.29 9.74 6.55
C THR A 325 -4.37 9.65 7.62
N GLN A 326 -4.03 9.37 8.88
CA GLN A 326 -4.98 9.24 9.98
C GLN A 326 -4.64 10.12 11.20
N GLY A 327 -3.56 10.91 11.11
CA GLY A 327 -3.12 11.79 12.19
C GLY A 327 -2.66 11.06 13.44
N ILE A 328 -2.55 11.83 14.53
CA ILE A 328 -2.07 11.32 15.82
C ILE A 328 -3.02 10.27 16.41
N PHE A 329 -4.34 10.38 16.17
CA PHE A 329 -5.31 9.39 16.67
C PHE A 329 -5.14 8.03 15.98
N GLY A 330 -4.93 8.01 14.66
CA GLY A 330 -4.65 6.77 13.94
C GLY A 330 -3.34 6.13 14.38
N PHE A 331 -2.29 6.93 14.48
CA PHE A 331 -0.99 6.46 14.98
C PHE A 331 -1.07 5.89 16.40
N LEU A 332 -1.68 6.61 17.36
CA LEU A 332 -1.79 6.16 18.74
C LEU A 332 -2.71 4.96 18.91
N SER A 333 -3.81 4.87 18.14
CA SER A 333 -4.67 3.68 18.16
C SER A 333 -3.95 2.43 17.66
N TYR A 334 -3.14 2.55 16.60
CA TYR A 334 -2.30 1.47 16.09
C TYR A 334 -1.24 1.03 17.10
N LEU A 335 -0.53 1.99 17.72
CA LEU A 335 0.44 1.68 18.78
C LEU A 335 -0.24 1.03 20.00
N PHE A 336 -1.40 1.56 20.42
CA PHE A 336 -2.16 0.99 21.52
C PHE A 336 -2.57 -0.46 21.24
N LEU A 337 -3.03 -0.76 20.03
CA LEU A 337 -3.34 -2.13 19.59
C LEU A 337 -2.07 -3.00 19.64
N PHE A 338 -0.96 -2.53 19.10
CA PHE A 338 0.30 -3.26 19.09
C PHE A 338 0.81 -3.57 20.51
N PHE A 339 0.82 -2.57 21.41
CA PHE A 339 1.22 -2.77 22.80
C PHE A 339 0.25 -3.68 23.56
N SER A 340 -1.06 -3.57 23.31
CA SER A 340 -2.06 -4.44 23.92
C SER A 340 -1.83 -5.91 23.54
N LEU A 341 -1.44 -6.15 22.28
CA LEU A 341 -1.07 -7.48 21.79
C LEU A 341 0.16 -8.02 22.54
N ILE A 342 1.23 -7.23 22.65
CA ILE A 342 2.45 -7.62 23.39
C ILE A 342 2.14 -7.92 24.87
N LEU A 343 1.34 -7.08 25.53
CA LEU A 343 0.94 -7.29 26.93
C LEU A 343 0.09 -8.55 27.12
N ALA A 344 -0.74 -8.91 26.15
CA ALA A 344 -1.50 -10.14 26.18
C ALA A 344 -0.60 -11.37 25.95
N ILE A 345 0.37 -11.28 25.04
CA ILE A 345 1.35 -12.34 24.77
C ILE A 345 2.14 -12.71 26.02
N ILE A 346 2.55 -11.71 26.83
CA ILE A 346 3.29 -11.95 28.09
C ILE A 346 2.46 -12.74 29.12
N LYS A 347 1.13 -12.73 29.01
CA LYS A 347 0.22 -13.48 29.88
C LYS A 347 -0.08 -14.90 29.38
N LEU A 348 0.37 -15.25 28.18
CA LEU A 348 0.22 -16.61 27.65
C LEU A 348 1.29 -17.55 28.24
N GLU A 349 1.27 -18.82 27.80
CA GLU A 349 2.25 -19.82 28.23
C GLU A 349 3.70 -19.35 27.98
N LYS A 350 4.56 -19.46 29.00
CA LYS A 350 5.98 -19.08 28.92
C LYS A 350 6.73 -19.76 27.77
N ARG A 351 6.27 -20.95 27.34
CA ARG A 351 6.88 -21.74 26.26
C ARG A 351 6.83 -21.04 24.90
N ILE A 352 5.72 -20.37 24.58
CA ILE A 352 5.47 -19.72 23.28
C ILE A 352 5.84 -18.23 23.27
N LEU A 353 6.12 -17.67 24.45
CA LEU A 353 6.47 -16.26 24.61
C LEU A 353 7.66 -15.83 23.71
N PRO A 354 8.79 -16.58 23.62
CA PRO A 354 9.91 -16.17 22.79
C PRO A 354 9.56 -16.05 21.31
N SER A 355 8.85 -17.02 20.74
CA SER A 355 8.51 -17.05 19.32
C SER A 355 7.45 -16.01 18.95
N LEU A 356 6.45 -15.78 19.80
CA LEU A 356 5.46 -14.72 19.57
C LEU A 356 6.07 -13.31 19.67
N LEU A 357 6.90 -13.04 20.68
CA LEU A 357 7.58 -11.75 20.77
C LEU A 357 8.56 -11.54 19.62
N ALA A 358 9.23 -12.59 19.15
CA ALA A 358 10.08 -12.55 17.97
C ALA A 358 9.30 -12.25 16.68
N LEU A 359 8.16 -12.93 16.45
CA LEU A 359 7.27 -12.69 15.30
C LEU A 359 6.83 -11.22 15.24
N PHE A 360 6.27 -10.70 16.33
CA PHE A 360 5.75 -9.33 16.36
C PHE A 360 6.87 -8.29 16.42
N GLY A 361 7.99 -8.58 17.10
CA GLY A 361 9.17 -7.73 17.07
C GLY A 361 9.73 -7.57 15.65
N ALA A 362 9.86 -8.69 14.91
CA ALA A 362 10.27 -8.66 13.52
C ALA A 362 9.30 -7.86 12.64
N PHE A 363 8.00 -8.07 12.82
CA PHE A 363 6.94 -7.34 12.12
C PHE A 363 7.00 -5.82 12.40
N PHE A 364 7.15 -5.42 13.66
CA PHE A 364 7.26 -4.02 14.09
C PHE A 364 8.45 -3.30 13.45
N VAL A 365 9.62 -3.95 13.44
CA VAL A 365 10.84 -3.39 12.84
C VAL A 365 10.72 -3.30 11.33
N ASN A 366 10.16 -4.32 10.67
CA ASN A 366 9.93 -4.29 9.22
C ASN A 366 9.03 -3.10 8.81
N ASN A 367 8.00 -2.77 9.60
CA ASN A 367 7.05 -1.70 9.32
C ASN A 367 7.64 -0.27 9.37
N PHE A 368 8.88 -0.09 9.84
CA PHE A 368 9.60 1.19 9.66
C PHE A 368 9.99 1.46 8.21
N PHE A 369 10.03 0.44 7.35
CA PHE A 369 10.61 0.54 6.00
C PHE A 369 9.68 0.06 4.89
N ILE A 370 8.48 -0.38 5.26
CA ILE A 370 7.44 -0.83 4.34
C ILE A 370 6.06 -0.63 4.96
N PHE A 371 5.02 -0.71 4.14
CA PHE A 371 3.62 -0.64 4.51
C PHE A 371 2.99 -2.05 4.52
N ASP A 372 1.77 -2.14 5.04
CA ASP A 372 1.03 -3.40 5.09
C ASP A 372 0.52 -3.84 3.72
N ILE A 373 0.29 -5.15 3.59
CA ILE A 373 -0.35 -5.77 2.44
C ILE A 373 -1.39 -6.76 2.95
N GLN A 374 -2.25 -7.26 2.07
CA GLN A 374 -3.27 -8.26 2.45
C GLN A 374 -2.71 -9.41 3.29
N TYR A 375 -1.56 -9.96 2.91
CA TYR A 375 -0.88 -11.02 3.66
C TYR A 375 -0.60 -10.60 5.12
N THR A 376 -0.03 -9.42 5.36
CA THR A 376 0.30 -8.95 6.71
C THR A 376 -0.95 -8.62 7.51
N TRP A 377 -1.99 -8.07 6.88
CA TRP A 377 -3.27 -7.81 7.53
C TRP A 377 -3.94 -9.09 8.04
N ILE A 378 -3.96 -10.16 7.23
CA ILE A 378 -4.53 -11.45 7.65
C ILE A 378 -3.73 -12.06 8.81
N VAL A 379 -2.39 -12.03 8.73
CA VAL A 379 -1.53 -12.51 9.84
C VAL A 379 -1.80 -11.72 11.11
N PHE A 380 -1.72 -10.38 11.03
CA PHE A 380 -1.82 -9.50 12.20
C PHE A 380 -3.19 -9.61 12.88
N PHE A 381 -4.28 -9.47 12.12
CA PHE A 381 -5.63 -9.58 12.69
C PHE A 381 -6.00 -11.02 13.05
N GLY A 382 -5.44 -12.03 12.38
CA GLY A 382 -5.62 -13.44 12.74
C GLY A 382 -5.02 -13.76 14.11
N PHE A 383 -3.79 -13.32 14.39
CA PHE A 383 -3.20 -13.46 15.72
C PHE A 383 -3.90 -12.58 16.77
N CYS A 384 -4.31 -11.35 16.43
CA CYS A 384 -5.12 -10.54 17.34
C CYS A 384 -6.41 -11.27 17.73
N ALA A 385 -7.09 -11.88 16.75
CA ALA A 385 -8.32 -12.65 16.97
C ALA A 385 -8.08 -13.88 17.86
N TRP A 386 -7.02 -14.65 17.58
CA TRP A 386 -6.67 -15.83 18.37
C TRP A 386 -6.28 -15.45 19.80
N ILE A 387 -5.45 -14.44 20.00
CA ILE A 387 -5.04 -14.04 21.36
C ILE A 387 -6.23 -13.45 22.11
N SER A 388 -7.03 -12.59 21.47
CA SER A 388 -8.23 -12.01 22.07
C SER A 388 -9.29 -13.06 22.45
N SER A 389 -9.34 -14.22 21.77
CA SER A 389 -10.26 -15.31 22.13
C SER A 389 -9.91 -16.01 23.46
N HIS A 390 -8.70 -15.78 24.00
CA HIS A 390 -8.28 -16.32 25.30
C HIS A 390 -8.57 -15.37 26.48
N PHE A 391 -8.85 -14.09 26.23
CA PHE A 391 -8.92 -13.04 27.25
C PHE A 391 -10.32 -12.40 27.39
N HIS A 392 -11.36 -13.21 27.48
CA HIS A 392 -12.72 -12.72 27.72
C HIS A 392 -12.87 -12.20 29.17
N LYS A 393 -13.25 -10.93 29.31
CA LYS A 393 -13.53 -10.31 30.62
C LYS A 393 -15.00 -10.05 30.83
N SER A 394 -15.66 -9.42 29.86
CA SER A 394 -17.09 -9.13 29.94
C SER A 394 -17.69 -9.05 28.53
N PRO A 395 -17.69 -10.16 27.78
CA PRO A 395 -18.21 -10.18 26.42
C PRO A 395 -19.72 -9.95 26.42
N LYS A 396 -20.19 -9.02 25.59
CA LYS A 396 -21.59 -8.90 25.20
C LYS A 396 -21.80 -9.69 23.91
N GLU A 397 -22.74 -10.61 23.92
CA GLU A 397 -23.10 -11.39 22.73
C GLU A 397 -24.12 -10.64 21.89
N PHE A 398 -23.87 -10.51 20.59
CA PHE A 398 -24.84 -10.03 19.62
C PHE A 398 -25.29 -11.21 18.75
N ASN A 399 -26.56 -11.59 18.88
CA ASN A 399 -27.18 -12.59 18.00
C ASN A 399 -27.72 -11.89 16.77
N PHE A 400 -27.27 -12.33 15.59
CA PHE A 400 -27.59 -11.70 14.31
C PHE A 400 -27.95 -12.75 13.26
N ILE A 401 -28.48 -13.91 13.69
CA ILE A 401 -28.83 -15.04 12.81
C ILE A 401 -29.75 -14.64 11.65
N LEU A 402 -30.67 -13.69 11.87
CA LEU A 402 -31.57 -13.19 10.82
C LEU A 402 -30.89 -12.17 9.89
N LEU A 403 -29.94 -11.39 10.39
CA LEU A 403 -29.25 -10.33 9.63
C LEU A 403 -28.05 -10.85 8.84
N ARG A 404 -27.38 -11.91 9.34
CA ARG A 404 -26.15 -12.45 8.74
C ARG A 404 -26.27 -12.85 7.26
N PRO A 405 -27.38 -13.46 6.77
CA PRO A 405 -27.46 -13.82 5.36
C PRO A 405 -27.55 -12.58 4.48
N ALA A 406 -28.35 -11.58 4.90
CA ALA A 406 -28.48 -10.32 4.18
C ALA A 406 -27.14 -9.57 4.11
N LEU A 407 -26.39 -9.50 5.22
CA LEU A 407 -25.06 -8.87 5.23
C LEU A 407 -24.06 -9.63 4.33
N ALA A 408 -24.04 -10.97 4.40
CA ALA A 408 -23.17 -11.76 3.56
C ALA A 408 -23.50 -11.60 2.06
N VAL A 409 -24.78 -11.60 1.69
CA VAL A 409 -25.23 -11.35 0.32
C VAL A 409 -24.80 -9.95 -0.13
N LEU A 410 -25.02 -8.92 0.69
CA LEU A 410 -24.59 -7.55 0.39
C LEU A 410 -23.08 -7.48 0.13
N MET A 411 -22.26 -8.10 0.99
CA MET A 411 -20.80 -8.13 0.85
C MET A 411 -20.34 -8.87 -0.41
N ILE A 412 -21.00 -9.97 -0.77
CA ILE A 412 -20.72 -10.72 -2.00
C ILE A 412 -21.11 -9.89 -3.22
N VAL A 413 -22.35 -9.37 -3.26
CA VAL A 413 -22.85 -8.54 -4.37
C VAL A 413 -21.95 -7.33 -4.58
N LEU A 414 -21.53 -6.66 -3.51
CA LEU A 414 -20.61 -5.53 -3.59
C LEU A 414 -19.26 -5.93 -4.22
N SER A 415 -18.71 -7.07 -3.81
CA SER A 415 -17.44 -7.59 -4.34
C SER A 415 -17.55 -7.99 -5.82
N VAL A 416 -18.68 -8.58 -6.22
CA VAL A 416 -18.98 -8.95 -7.61
C VAL A 416 -19.19 -7.70 -8.47
N ILE A 417 -19.90 -6.68 -7.98
CA ILE A 417 -20.06 -5.40 -8.68
C ILE A 417 -18.68 -4.76 -8.90
N ASN A 418 -17.84 -4.66 -7.86
CA ASN A 418 -16.49 -4.11 -8.03
C ASN A 418 -15.65 -4.91 -9.03
N PHE A 419 -15.78 -6.25 -9.06
CA PHE A 419 -15.13 -7.07 -10.09
C PHE A 419 -15.52 -6.65 -11.51
N PHE A 420 -16.83 -6.55 -11.79
CA PHE A 420 -17.31 -6.19 -13.12
C PHE A 420 -17.00 -4.73 -13.49
N GLN A 421 -17.02 -3.82 -12.53
CA GLN A 421 -16.62 -2.43 -12.74
C GLN A 421 -15.16 -2.33 -13.21
N ILE A 422 -14.23 -3.05 -12.57
CA ILE A 422 -12.83 -3.07 -12.98
C ILE A 422 -12.66 -3.74 -14.35
N ARG A 423 -13.41 -4.81 -14.62
CA ARG A 423 -13.40 -5.45 -15.94
C ARG A 423 -13.89 -4.52 -17.04
N LEU A 424 -14.87 -3.67 -16.75
CA LEU A 424 -15.35 -2.64 -17.67
C LEU A 424 -14.26 -1.59 -17.96
N VAL A 425 -13.48 -1.17 -16.95
CA VAL A 425 -12.30 -0.30 -17.16
C VAL A 425 -11.30 -0.96 -18.11
N ILE A 426 -10.94 -2.23 -17.86
CA ILE A 426 -9.98 -2.97 -18.69
C ILE A 426 -10.47 -3.13 -20.12
N ASP A 427 -11.77 -3.37 -20.30
CA ASP A 427 -12.37 -3.52 -21.62
C ASP A 427 -12.36 -2.19 -22.41
N ASN A 428 -12.46 -1.04 -21.75
CA ASN A 428 -12.24 0.26 -22.39
C ASN A 428 -10.78 0.50 -22.76
N ILE A 429 -9.83 0.03 -21.94
CA ILE A 429 -8.39 0.15 -22.24
C ILE A 429 -8.00 -0.73 -23.44
N ARG A 430 -8.53 -1.95 -23.52
CA ARG A 430 -8.22 -2.90 -24.61
C ARG A 430 -8.86 -2.52 -25.93
N ASN A 431 -10.08 -1.97 -25.88
CA ASN A 431 -10.87 -1.61 -27.05
C ASN A 431 -11.36 -0.15 -26.90
N PRO A 432 -10.46 0.84 -27.03
CA PRO A 432 -10.80 2.23 -26.80
C PRO A 432 -11.77 2.75 -27.87
N SER A 433 -12.89 3.31 -27.44
CA SER A 433 -13.79 4.10 -28.28
C SER A 433 -14.45 5.18 -27.43
N LEU A 434 -14.64 6.37 -27.98
CA LEU A 434 -15.16 7.50 -27.22
C LEU A 434 -16.58 7.22 -26.72
N GLU A 435 -17.44 6.66 -27.57
CA GLU A 435 -18.80 6.26 -27.20
C GLU A 435 -18.80 5.30 -26.00
N LYS A 436 -17.97 4.26 -26.05
CA LYS A 436 -17.86 3.28 -24.95
C LYS A 436 -17.31 3.93 -23.68
N PHE A 437 -16.33 4.81 -23.80
CA PHE A 437 -15.76 5.53 -22.66
C PHE A 437 -16.81 6.38 -21.94
N VAL A 438 -17.58 7.18 -22.70
CA VAL A 438 -18.69 7.99 -22.18
C VAL A 438 -19.76 7.10 -21.54
N ASN A 439 -20.17 6.04 -22.22
CA ASN A 439 -21.20 5.10 -21.72
C ASN A 439 -20.75 4.27 -20.51
N SER A 440 -19.43 4.07 -20.34
CA SER A 440 -18.86 3.29 -19.25
C SER A 440 -18.60 4.12 -18.00
N PHE A 441 -18.33 5.42 -18.15
CA PHE A 441 -18.01 6.34 -17.05
C PHE A 441 -18.98 6.26 -15.86
N PRO A 442 -20.31 6.35 -16.03
CA PRO A 442 -21.23 6.24 -14.88
C PRO A 442 -21.34 4.82 -14.31
N LYS A 443 -20.84 3.80 -15.03
CA LYS A 443 -20.98 2.37 -14.66
C LYS A 443 -19.79 1.82 -13.90
N VAL A 444 -18.59 2.41 -14.07
CA VAL A 444 -17.35 1.93 -13.41
C VAL A 444 -17.26 2.28 -11.93
N GLY A 445 -18.19 3.09 -11.41
CA GLY A 445 -18.30 3.37 -9.98
C GLY A 445 -17.03 3.99 -9.39
N PRO A 446 -16.38 3.35 -8.38
CA PRO A 446 -15.21 3.92 -7.72
C PRO A 446 -13.90 3.84 -8.54
N TYR A 447 -13.96 3.21 -9.71
CA TYR A 447 -12.80 3.04 -10.60
C TYR A 447 -12.85 3.98 -11.82
N ASP A 448 -13.60 5.08 -11.70
CA ASP A 448 -13.73 6.12 -12.70
C ASP A 448 -12.44 6.92 -12.91
N ALA A 449 -11.67 7.19 -11.84
CA ALA A 449 -10.34 7.78 -11.98
C ALA A 449 -9.42 6.90 -12.83
N GLU A 450 -9.40 5.58 -12.58
CA GLU A 450 -8.63 4.64 -13.40
C GLU A 450 -9.09 4.66 -14.86
N LEU A 451 -10.40 4.69 -15.12
CA LEU A 451 -10.95 4.82 -16.47
C LEU A 451 -10.43 6.11 -17.15
N VAL A 452 -10.61 7.26 -16.49
CA VAL A 452 -10.27 8.58 -17.05
C VAL A 452 -8.76 8.74 -17.22
N VAL A 453 -7.95 8.26 -16.27
CA VAL A 453 -6.49 8.33 -16.38
C VAL A 453 -6.00 7.48 -17.55
N HIS A 454 -6.42 6.22 -17.65
CA HIS A 454 -5.84 5.32 -18.66
C HIS A 454 -6.43 5.54 -20.06
N VAL A 455 -7.75 5.68 -20.17
CA VAL A 455 -8.43 5.83 -21.47
C VAL A 455 -8.44 7.30 -21.89
N GLY A 456 -8.69 8.23 -20.96
CA GLY A 456 -8.68 9.66 -21.26
C GLY A 456 -7.30 10.16 -21.69
N SER A 457 -6.20 9.62 -21.16
CA SER A 457 -4.86 9.96 -21.65
C SER A 457 -4.59 9.49 -23.09
N MET A 458 -5.28 8.45 -23.56
CA MET A 458 -5.20 8.02 -24.97
C MET A 458 -5.92 9.04 -25.86
N PHE A 459 -7.15 9.41 -25.49
CA PHE A 459 -7.94 10.39 -26.23
C PHE A 459 -7.32 11.79 -26.25
N LEU A 460 -6.65 12.19 -25.15
CA LEU A 460 -5.93 13.46 -25.11
C LEU A 460 -4.82 13.53 -26.18
N LYS A 461 -4.19 12.41 -26.53
CA LYS A 461 -3.17 12.36 -27.61
C LYS A 461 -3.76 12.45 -29.01
N GLU A 462 -5.04 12.10 -29.15
CA GLU A 462 -5.76 12.12 -30.43
C GLU A 462 -6.71 13.30 -30.57
N LEU A 463 -6.63 14.27 -29.65
CA LEU A 463 -7.56 15.38 -29.54
C LEU A 463 -7.70 16.19 -30.84
N SER A 464 -6.60 16.36 -31.59
CA SER A 464 -6.60 17.07 -32.89
C SER A 464 -7.33 16.33 -34.02
N LYS A 465 -7.63 15.03 -33.84
CA LYS A 465 -8.38 14.21 -34.80
C LYS A 465 -9.88 14.19 -34.50
N MET A 466 -10.29 14.69 -33.34
CA MET A 466 -11.68 14.66 -32.89
C MET A 466 -12.47 15.85 -33.45
N ASN A 467 -13.75 15.63 -33.76
CA ASN A 467 -14.67 16.72 -34.08
C ASN A 467 -15.15 17.44 -32.81
N LEU A 468 -15.81 18.60 -32.96
CA LEU A 468 -16.24 19.42 -31.83
C LEU A 468 -17.19 18.70 -30.85
N ASN A 469 -18.08 17.85 -31.34
CA ASN A 469 -19.01 17.10 -30.50
C ASN A 469 -18.25 16.05 -29.68
N GLU A 470 -17.30 15.34 -30.30
CA GLU A 470 -16.44 14.37 -29.63
C GLU A 470 -15.58 15.02 -28.54
N VAL A 471 -14.99 16.19 -28.83
CA VAL A 471 -14.22 16.97 -27.85
C VAL A 471 -15.11 17.39 -26.68
N SER A 472 -16.35 17.84 -26.95
CA SER A 472 -17.30 18.22 -25.89
C SER A 472 -17.66 17.04 -24.99
N LEU A 473 -17.99 15.88 -25.57
CA LEU A 473 -18.30 14.66 -24.81
C LEU A 473 -17.11 14.19 -23.97
N PHE A 474 -15.90 14.22 -24.55
CA PHE A 474 -14.69 13.87 -23.82
C PHE A 474 -14.43 14.84 -22.66
N TYR A 475 -14.57 16.15 -22.90
CA TYR A 475 -14.41 17.18 -21.89
C TYR A 475 -15.39 17.01 -20.73
N GLU A 476 -16.67 16.73 -21.01
CA GLU A 476 -17.67 16.53 -19.96
C GLU A 476 -17.30 15.36 -19.02
N VAL A 477 -16.83 14.23 -19.57
CA VAL A 477 -16.40 13.10 -18.75
C VAL A 477 -15.21 13.48 -17.86
N VAL A 478 -14.18 14.10 -18.44
CA VAL A 478 -12.98 14.51 -17.70
C VAL A 478 -13.30 15.56 -16.63
N ARG A 479 -14.16 16.53 -16.95
CA ARG A 479 -14.65 17.55 -16.02
C ARG A 479 -15.42 16.93 -14.87
N ASN A 480 -16.36 16.04 -15.15
CA ASN A 480 -17.17 15.38 -14.13
C ASN A 480 -16.29 14.55 -13.18
N GLN A 481 -15.27 13.87 -13.71
CA GLN A 481 -14.30 13.18 -12.87
C GLN A 481 -13.51 14.13 -11.97
N TYR A 482 -12.99 15.21 -12.55
CA TYR A 482 -12.26 16.22 -11.78
C TYR A 482 -13.10 16.81 -10.66
N LEU A 483 -14.36 17.14 -10.93
CA LEU A 483 -15.27 17.69 -9.92
C LEU A 483 -15.57 16.69 -8.80
N LYS A 484 -15.64 15.40 -9.11
CA LYS A 484 -15.86 14.33 -8.14
C LYS A 484 -14.65 14.12 -7.24
N GLU A 485 -13.43 14.17 -7.78
CA GLU A 485 -12.19 13.89 -7.07
C GLU A 485 -11.04 14.85 -7.40
N LYS A 486 -11.18 16.11 -7.00
CA LYS A 486 -10.16 17.16 -7.22
C LYS A 486 -8.77 16.84 -6.64
N SER A 487 -8.69 15.92 -5.68
CA SER A 487 -7.44 15.52 -5.05
C SER A 487 -6.64 14.49 -5.86
N ASP A 488 -7.25 13.83 -6.86
CA ASP A 488 -6.50 12.92 -7.71
C ASP A 488 -5.68 13.74 -8.72
N LEU A 489 -4.36 13.78 -8.51
CA LEU A 489 -3.43 14.59 -9.31
C LEU A 489 -3.38 14.18 -10.78
N ARG A 490 -3.67 12.90 -11.08
CA ARG A 490 -3.61 12.36 -12.44
C ARG A 490 -4.79 12.88 -13.25
N THR A 491 -6.00 12.75 -12.70
CA THR A 491 -7.22 13.27 -13.33
C THR A 491 -7.25 14.81 -13.36
N SER A 492 -6.76 15.46 -12.30
CA SER A 492 -6.63 16.91 -12.25
C SER A 492 -5.68 17.44 -13.31
N SER A 493 -4.49 16.84 -13.46
CA SER A 493 -3.55 17.18 -14.52
C SER A 493 -4.18 16.99 -15.92
N LEU A 494 -4.89 15.88 -16.15
CA LEU A 494 -5.60 15.62 -17.40
C LEU A 494 -6.63 16.73 -17.69
N TYR A 495 -7.46 17.08 -16.70
CA TYR A 495 -8.46 18.13 -16.82
C TYR A 495 -7.84 19.50 -17.11
N MET A 496 -6.78 19.89 -16.41
CA MET A 496 -6.14 21.20 -16.62
C MET A 496 -5.56 21.32 -18.03
N ASN A 497 -4.90 20.26 -18.53
CA ASN A 497 -4.34 20.25 -19.88
C ASN A 497 -5.44 20.30 -20.95
N LEU A 498 -6.48 19.46 -20.82
CA LEU A 498 -7.61 19.46 -21.74
C LEU A 498 -8.34 20.82 -21.74
N SER A 499 -8.61 21.36 -20.56
CA SER A 499 -9.30 22.65 -20.40
C SER A 499 -8.49 23.81 -20.99
N SER A 500 -7.17 23.77 -20.86
CA SER A 500 -6.29 24.78 -21.46
C SER A 500 -6.33 24.73 -22.99
N TYR A 501 -6.40 23.53 -23.57
CA TYR A 501 -6.47 23.35 -25.02
C TYR A 501 -7.79 23.87 -25.60
N ILE A 502 -8.92 23.55 -24.96
CA ILE A 502 -10.25 23.97 -25.45
C ILE A 502 -10.68 25.35 -24.94
N TYR A 503 -9.85 26.02 -24.14
CA TYR A 503 -10.18 27.27 -23.46
C TYR A 503 -10.80 28.34 -24.37
N PRO A 504 -10.30 28.59 -25.61
CA PRO A 504 -10.89 29.58 -26.49
C PRO A 504 -12.37 29.32 -26.82
N SER A 505 -12.75 28.04 -26.93
CA SER A 505 -14.08 27.55 -27.29
C SER A 505 -15.05 27.47 -26.11
N LEU A 506 -14.57 27.68 -24.88
CA LEU A 506 -15.43 27.65 -23.68
C LEU A 506 -16.29 28.92 -23.57
N LYS A 507 -17.46 28.77 -22.95
CA LYS A 507 -18.33 29.87 -22.53
C LYS A 507 -17.64 30.69 -21.42
N ASP A 508 -17.97 31.98 -21.29
CA ASP A 508 -17.28 32.89 -20.37
C ASP A 508 -17.33 32.45 -18.90
N GLU A 509 -18.46 31.93 -18.43
CA GLU A 509 -18.59 31.38 -17.07
C GLU A 509 -17.64 30.20 -16.83
N GLU A 510 -17.53 29.30 -17.82
CA GLU A 510 -16.66 28.13 -17.73
C GLU A 510 -15.18 28.52 -17.88
N LYS A 511 -14.86 29.55 -18.67
CA LYS A 511 -13.51 30.13 -18.76
C LYS A 511 -13.03 30.62 -17.40
N GLU A 512 -13.85 31.40 -16.71
CA GLU A 512 -13.50 31.91 -15.38
C GLU A 512 -13.37 30.78 -14.35
N PHE A 513 -14.24 29.76 -14.41
CA PHE A 513 -14.12 28.58 -13.56
C PHE A 513 -12.80 27.83 -13.80
N VAL A 514 -12.50 27.47 -15.06
CA VAL A 514 -11.27 26.77 -15.46
C VAL A 514 -10.03 27.54 -15.03
N LYS A 515 -10.01 28.86 -15.30
CA LYS A 515 -8.90 29.74 -14.91
C LYS A 515 -8.62 29.66 -13.41
N ARG A 516 -9.66 29.77 -12.56
CA ARG A 516 -9.53 29.65 -11.10
C ARG A 516 -9.02 28.27 -10.67
N GLN A 517 -9.50 27.19 -11.31
CA GLN A 517 -9.04 25.84 -10.97
C GLN A 517 -7.57 25.63 -11.36
N ILE A 518 -7.13 26.14 -12.52
CA ILE A 518 -5.73 26.09 -12.97
C ILE A 518 -4.83 26.89 -12.01
N GLU A 519 -5.21 28.12 -11.66
CA GLU A 519 -4.46 28.96 -10.72
C GLU A 519 -4.33 28.27 -9.35
N PHE A 520 -5.42 27.66 -8.86
CA PHE A 520 -5.40 26.87 -7.63
C PHE A 520 -4.44 25.68 -7.74
N TYR A 521 -4.50 24.90 -8.83
CA TYR A 521 -3.64 23.74 -9.04
C TYR A 521 -2.15 24.11 -9.08
N ILE A 522 -1.80 25.19 -9.80
CA ILE A 522 -0.43 25.71 -9.87
C ILE A 522 0.08 26.12 -8.48
N LYS A 523 -0.78 26.79 -7.69
CA LYS A 523 -0.45 27.26 -6.35
C LYS A 523 -0.32 26.13 -5.33
N GLU A 524 -1.21 25.13 -5.38
CA GLU A 524 -1.25 24.02 -4.44
C GLU A 524 -0.12 23.01 -4.68
N PHE A 525 0.29 22.83 -5.95
CA PHE A 525 1.31 21.86 -6.35
C PHE A 525 2.51 22.53 -7.04
N PRO A 526 3.17 23.53 -6.43
CA PRO A 526 4.13 24.41 -7.13
C PRO A 526 5.38 23.67 -7.62
N ASN A 527 5.68 22.52 -7.01
CA ASN A 527 6.87 21.71 -7.29
C ASN A 527 6.54 20.38 -7.98
N TYR A 528 5.25 20.13 -8.28
CA TYR A 528 4.85 18.91 -8.98
C TYR A 528 5.12 19.05 -10.48
N PRO A 529 5.80 18.09 -11.15
CA PRO A 529 6.15 18.17 -12.57
C PRO A 529 5.00 18.58 -13.49
N HIS A 530 3.82 17.93 -13.35
CA HIS A 530 2.67 18.23 -14.20
C HIS A 530 2.08 19.62 -13.94
N SER A 531 2.21 20.14 -12.71
CA SER A 531 1.78 21.51 -12.37
C SER A 531 2.61 22.57 -13.09
N VAL A 532 3.92 22.33 -13.23
CA VAL A 532 4.79 23.19 -14.03
C VAL A 532 4.39 23.20 -15.51
N LEU A 533 4.01 22.04 -16.07
CA LEU A 533 3.48 21.96 -17.45
C LEU A 533 2.17 22.71 -17.61
N VAL A 534 1.24 22.54 -16.66
CA VAL A 534 -0.02 23.27 -16.64
C VAL A 534 0.21 24.78 -16.57
N ALA A 535 1.21 25.24 -15.81
CA ALA A 535 1.58 26.65 -15.75
C ALA A 535 2.04 27.20 -17.10
N PHE A 536 2.77 26.42 -17.91
CA PHE A 536 3.17 26.86 -19.25
C PHE A 536 1.94 27.10 -20.14
N ASN A 537 1.06 26.10 -20.20
CA ASN A 537 -0.18 26.17 -20.96
C ASN A 537 -1.05 27.34 -20.50
N TYR A 538 -1.09 27.60 -19.20
CA TYR A 538 -1.82 28.72 -18.62
C TYR A 538 -1.29 30.07 -19.09
N PHE A 539 0.01 30.31 -18.93
CA PHE A 539 0.60 31.60 -19.27
C PHE A 539 0.57 31.88 -20.78
N ILE A 540 0.82 30.85 -21.61
CA ILE A 540 0.87 30.98 -23.06
C ILE A 540 -0.54 31.09 -23.64
N ASN A 541 -1.43 30.12 -23.35
CA ASN A 541 -2.70 29.98 -24.07
C ASN A 541 -3.87 30.72 -23.42
N ILE A 542 -3.80 31.03 -22.13
CA ILE A 542 -4.90 31.67 -21.39
C ILE A 542 -4.57 33.13 -21.06
N LYS A 543 -3.35 33.41 -20.59
CA LYS A 543 -2.92 34.78 -20.26
C LYS A 543 -2.32 35.54 -21.46
N ASN A 544 -2.00 34.84 -22.55
CA ASN A 544 -1.27 35.41 -23.69
C ASN A 544 0.03 36.13 -23.27
N ASP A 545 0.72 35.59 -22.26
CA ASP A 545 1.98 36.11 -21.71
C ASP A 545 3.07 35.01 -21.71
N PRO A 546 3.69 34.74 -22.88
CA PRO A 546 4.77 33.75 -22.98
C PRO A 546 6.02 34.13 -22.17
N ARG A 547 6.25 35.43 -21.90
CA ARG A 547 7.37 35.88 -21.06
C ARG A 547 7.19 35.43 -19.61
N GLN A 548 5.96 35.43 -19.11
CA GLN A 548 5.67 34.92 -17.78
C GLN A 548 5.95 33.42 -17.65
N ALA A 549 5.66 32.62 -18.70
CA ALA A 549 5.99 31.19 -18.73
C ALA A 549 7.51 30.94 -18.60
N ILE A 550 8.30 31.71 -19.34
CA ILE A 550 9.77 31.65 -19.31
C ILE A 550 10.31 32.04 -17.94
N ASN A 551 9.86 33.18 -17.40
CA ASN A 551 10.28 33.64 -16.08
C ASN A 551 9.86 32.69 -14.96
N TYR A 552 8.72 32.02 -15.12
CA TYR A 552 8.28 30.98 -14.19
C TYR A 552 9.25 29.78 -14.21
N LEU A 553 9.60 29.27 -15.40
CA LEU A 553 10.55 28.16 -15.51
C LEU A 553 11.95 28.54 -15.03
N LYS A 554 12.48 29.70 -15.42
CA LYS A 554 13.79 30.20 -14.96
C LYS A 554 13.87 30.23 -13.43
N ARG A 555 12.86 30.78 -12.75
CA ARG A 555 12.80 30.78 -11.28
C ARG A 555 12.76 29.37 -10.70
N LYS A 556 11.99 28.45 -11.30
CA LYS A 556 11.92 27.05 -10.86
C LYS A 556 13.23 26.31 -11.06
N SER A 557 13.94 26.53 -12.16
CA SER A 557 15.26 25.96 -12.43
C SER A 557 16.34 26.51 -11.49
N GLN A 558 16.24 27.78 -11.09
CA GLN A 558 17.12 28.37 -10.06
C GLN A 558 16.89 27.74 -8.67
N GLU A 559 15.63 27.46 -8.32
CA GLU A 559 15.28 26.79 -7.06
C GLU A 559 15.68 25.30 -7.08
N PHE A 560 15.42 24.61 -8.20
CA PHE A 560 15.68 23.19 -8.40
C PHE A 560 16.16 22.89 -9.83
N LYS A 561 17.41 22.46 -9.96
CA LYS A 561 18.02 22.09 -11.25
C LYS A 561 17.21 21.06 -12.05
N PHE A 562 16.50 20.16 -11.36
CA PHE A 562 15.55 19.23 -11.97
C PHE A 562 14.66 19.85 -13.07
N PHE A 563 14.24 21.11 -12.93
CA PHE A 563 13.33 21.74 -13.89
C PHE A 563 14.00 22.23 -15.17
N GLU A 564 15.34 22.31 -15.25
CA GLU A 564 16.05 22.67 -16.49
C GLU A 564 15.67 21.73 -17.66
N LYS A 565 15.39 20.46 -17.39
CA LYS A 565 14.95 19.51 -18.43
C LYS A 565 13.60 19.86 -19.10
N PHE A 566 12.87 20.85 -18.57
CA PHE A 566 11.59 21.30 -19.14
C PHE A 566 11.78 22.40 -20.18
N TYR A 567 12.98 22.97 -20.35
CA TYR A 567 13.25 23.99 -21.38
C TYR A 567 12.91 23.54 -22.80
N PRO A 568 13.28 22.33 -23.27
CA PRO A 568 12.91 21.86 -24.61
C PRO A 568 11.40 21.81 -24.81
N LEU A 569 10.66 21.37 -23.79
CA LEU A 569 9.21 21.25 -23.83
C LEU A 569 8.52 22.62 -23.84
N LEU A 570 9.04 23.59 -23.06
CA LEU A 570 8.56 24.97 -23.13
C LEU A 570 8.80 25.56 -24.52
N LYS A 571 9.97 25.32 -25.12
CA LYS A 571 10.30 25.79 -26.48
C LYS A 571 9.36 25.21 -27.53
N GLU A 572 9.05 23.92 -27.44
CA GLU A 572 8.08 23.28 -28.32
C GLU A 572 6.69 23.92 -28.18
N ASN A 573 6.23 24.15 -26.95
CA ASN A 573 4.93 24.76 -26.67
C ASN A 573 4.84 26.20 -27.20
N LEU A 574 5.88 27.01 -27.01
CA LEU A 574 5.98 28.35 -27.59
C LEU A 574 5.92 28.31 -29.12
N LYS A 575 6.64 27.38 -29.75
CA LYS A 575 6.60 27.21 -31.20
C LYS A 575 5.21 26.85 -31.71
N GLN A 576 4.54 25.89 -31.07
CA GLN A 576 3.18 25.47 -31.43
C GLN A 576 2.16 26.62 -31.27
N SER A 577 2.43 27.53 -30.34
CA SER A 577 1.57 28.69 -30.04
C SER A 577 1.93 29.95 -30.84
N GLY A 578 2.83 29.85 -31.84
CA GLY A 578 3.18 30.97 -32.73
C GLY A 578 4.23 31.94 -32.17
N TYR A 579 4.87 31.62 -31.05
CA TYR A 579 5.84 32.46 -30.33
C TYR A 579 7.30 32.11 -30.67
N GLN A 580 7.57 31.80 -31.94
CA GLN A 580 8.85 31.24 -32.42
C GLN A 580 10.00 32.25 -32.39
N ASP A 581 9.67 33.53 -32.55
CA ASP A 581 10.63 34.65 -32.74
C ASP A 581 10.94 35.41 -31.45
N LEU A 582 10.40 34.98 -30.30
CA LEU A 582 10.88 35.49 -29.03
C LEU A 582 12.37 35.13 -28.94
N ASP A 583 13.22 36.13 -28.71
CA ASP A 583 14.66 35.93 -28.53
C ASP A 583 14.88 35.25 -27.18
N LEU A 584 14.80 33.94 -27.22
CA LEU A 584 14.70 33.08 -26.05
C LEU A 584 16.13 32.77 -25.58
N GLU A 585 16.67 33.62 -24.71
CA GLU A 585 17.78 33.27 -23.81
C GLU A 585 17.30 32.20 -22.79
N LEU A 586 16.84 31.06 -23.29
CA LEU A 586 16.68 29.84 -22.53
C LEU A 586 18.04 29.14 -22.57
N PRO A 587 18.63 28.81 -21.41
CA PRO A 587 19.95 28.17 -21.34
C PRO A 587 19.99 26.79 -22.01
#